data_AF-A0A531MQ41-F1
#
_entry.id   AF-A0A531MQ41-F1
#
_cell.length_a   1.000
_cell.length_b   1.000
_cell.length_c   1.000
_cell.angle_alpha   90.00
_cell.angle_beta   90.00
_cell.angle_gamma   90.00
#
_symmetry.space_group_name_H-M   'P 1'
#
loop_
_entity.id
_entity.type
_entity.pdbx_description
1 polymer ?
#
loop_
_entity_poly.entity_id
_entity_poly.type
_entity_poly.pdbx_seq_one_letter_code
_entity_poly.pdbx_strand_id
1 'polypeptide(L)'
;FKTPTLRNVALRKSFFHNGEFHTLRDAVAFYASRDTDPGRWYPKNADGTVDKYDDLPKAYWPNLNQDPPFDGKKPGDKPALTDPEIDDIVAF
;
A
#
# COMPACT_ATOMS: atom_id res chain seq x y z
N PHE A 1 7.91 10.35 -4.77
CA PHE A 1 7.94 9.99 -6.20
C PHE A 1 6.91 10.79 -6.97
N LYS A 2 7.08 10.99 -8.28
CA LYS A 2 6.04 11.64 -9.11
C LYS A 2 4.84 10.70 -9.26
N THR A 3 3.61 11.21 -9.08
CA THR A 3 2.38 10.45 -9.33
C THR A 3 2.31 10.02 -10.80
N PRO A 4 2.20 8.71 -11.10
CA PRO A 4 2.13 8.22 -12.47
C PRO A 4 0.73 8.43 -13.07
N THR A 5 0.63 8.39 -14.41
CA THR A 5 -0.68 8.29 -15.06
C THR A 5 -1.24 6.88 -14.90
N LEU A 6 -2.56 6.73 -14.78
CA LEU A 6 -3.21 5.42 -14.71
C LEU A 6 -3.73 4.91 -16.06
N ARG A 7 -3.51 5.64 -17.17
CA ARG A 7 -3.83 5.14 -18.51
C ARG A 7 -2.98 3.91 -18.83
N ASN A 8 -3.61 2.86 -19.36
CA ASN A 8 -2.99 1.56 -19.65
C ASN A 8 -2.43 0.82 -18.41
N VAL A 9 -2.84 1.18 -17.20
CA VAL A 9 -2.28 0.60 -15.97
C VAL A 9 -2.52 -0.92 -15.87
N ALA A 10 -3.67 -1.40 -16.35
CA ALA A 10 -4.02 -2.83 -16.37
C ALA A 10 -3.14 -3.69 -17.30
N LEU A 11 -2.39 -3.09 -18.24
CA LEU A 11 -1.48 -3.81 -19.13
C LEU A 11 -0.09 -4.05 -18.51
N ARG A 12 0.18 -3.47 -17.33
CA ARG A 12 1.48 -3.59 -16.65
C ARG A 12 1.61 -4.92 -15.92
N LYS A 13 2.84 -5.39 -15.79
CA LYS A 13 3.20 -6.62 -15.05
C LYS A 13 3.80 -6.35 -13.67
N SER A 14 4.22 -5.11 -13.43
CA SER A 14 4.76 -4.65 -12.15
C SER A 14 4.30 -3.22 -11.85
N PHE A 15 4.04 -2.94 -10.58
CA PHE A 15 3.44 -1.71 -10.07
C PHE A 15 4.35 -1.03 -9.03
N PHE A 16 4.07 0.24 -8.73
CA PHE A 16 4.98 1.16 -8.03
C PHE A 16 6.32 1.41 -8.74
N HIS A 17 7.18 2.20 -8.10
CA HIS A 17 8.44 2.69 -8.67
C HIS A 17 9.55 1.63 -8.61
N ASN A 18 9.47 0.72 -7.63
CA ASN A 18 10.40 -0.38 -7.38
C ASN A 18 9.91 -1.71 -7.97
N GLY A 19 8.66 -1.79 -8.44
CA GLY A 19 8.11 -2.99 -9.05
C GLY A 19 7.61 -4.03 -8.06
N GLU A 20 7.44 -3.68 -6.78
CA GLU A 20 7.11 -4.57 -5.66
C GLU A 20 5.88 -5.44 -5.90
N PHE A 21 4.80 -4.86 -6.46
CA PHE A 21 3.58 -5.62 -6.72
C PHE A 21 3.51 -6.09 -8.16
N HIS A 22 2.94 -7.28 -8.36
CA HIS A 22 2.78 -7.93 -9.66
C HIS A 22 1.32 -8.02 -10.13
N THR A 23 0.37 -7.53 -9.34
CA THR A 23 -1.03 -7.40 -9.73
C THR A 23 -1.53 -5.98 -9.49
N LEU A 24 -2.43 -5.51 -10.35
CA LEU A 24 -3.07 -4.20 -10.17
C LEU A 24 -3.89 -4.18 -8.87
N ARG A 25 -4.52 -5.31 -8.53
CA ARG A 25 -5.32 -5.47 -7.32
C ARG A 25 -4.49 -5.27 -6.06
N ASP A 26 -3.28 -5.84 -5.97
CA ASP A 26 -2.41 -5.64 -4.81
C ASP A 26 -1.95 -4.18 -4.68
N ALA A 27 -1.66 -3.52 -5.81
CA ALA A 27 -1.31 -2.11 -5.80
C ALA A 27 -2.46 -1.22 -5.27
N VAL A 28 -3.71 -1.55 -5.57
CA VAL A 28 -4.90 -0.86 -5.02
C VAL A 28 -5.12 -1.24 -3.55
N ALA A 29 -5.08 -2.53 -3.22
CA ALA A 29 -5.29 -3.04 -1.87
C ALA A 29 -4.26 -2.51 -0.87
N PHE A 30 -3.03 -2.24 -1.32
CA PHE A 30 -2.02 -1.57 -0.51
C PHE A 30 -2.55 -0.24 0.06
N TYR A 31 -3.21 0.60 -0.74
CA TYR A 31 -3.78 1.86 -0.24
C TYR A 31 -4.89 1.62 0.80
N ALA A 32 -5.68 0.57 0.64
CA ALA A 32 -6.81 0.28 1.52
C ALA A 32 -6.37 -0.16 2.93
N SER A 33 -5.25 -0.89 3.04
CA SER A 33 -4.84 -1.54 4.29
C SER A 33 -3.37 -1.41 4.69
N ARG A 34 -2.58 -0.56 4.04
CA ARG A 34 -1.15 -0.31 4.39
C ARG A 34 -0.93 -0.16 5.90
N ASP A 35 -1.77 0.66 6.54
CA ASP A 35 -1.61 1.02 7.94
C ASP A 35 -2.45 0.16 8.89
N THR A 36 -3.54 -0.43 8.41
CA THR A 36 -4.41 -1.31 9.21
C THR A 36 -3.91 -2.75 9.27
N ASP A 37 -3.20 -3.21 8.24
CA ASP A 37 -2.59 -4.53 8.15
C ASP A 37 -1.17 -4.45 7.58
N PRO A 38 -0.23 -3.78 8.27
CA PRO A 38 1.14 -3.66 7.77
C PRO A 38 1.85 -5.01 7.65
N GLY A 39 1.45 -6.03 8.42
CA GLY A 39 2.04 -7.36 8.36
C GLY A 39 1.76 -8.13 7.07
N ARG A 40 0.77 -7.69 6.27
CA ARG A 40 0.53 -8.18 4.91
C ARG A 40 1.48 -7.58 3.87
N TRP A 41 2.00 -6.39 4.12
CA TRP A 41 2.71 -5.59 3.12
C TRP A 41 4.21 -5.49 3.34
N TYR A 42 4.64 -5.59 4.59
CA TYR A 42 6.04 -5.43 4.97
C TYR A 42 6.58 -6.73 5.57
N PRO A 43 7.88 -7.02 5.39
CA PRO A 43 8.50 -8.20 5.98
C PRO A 43 8.49 -8.13 7.50
N LYS A 44 8.77 -9.28 8.12
CA LYS A 44 8.99 -9.37 9.56
C LYS A 44 10.48 -9.37 9.86
N ASN A 45 10.87 -8.65 10.89
CA ASN A 45 12.19 -8.71 11.51
C ASN A 45 12.42 -10.08 12.15
N ALA A 46 13.67 -10.37 12.49
CA ALA A 46 14.06 -11.61 13.17
C ALA A 46 13.37 -11.80 14.54
N ASP A 47 12.95 -10.72 15.19
CA ASP A 47 12.20 -10.73 16.46
C ASP A 47 10.68 -10.87 16.27
N GLY A 48 10.22 -11.01 15.03
CA GLY A 48 8.80 -11.15 14.68
C GLY A 48 8.03 -9.84 14.55
N THR A 49 8.66 -8.69 14.81
CA THR A 49 8.03 -7.37 14.58
C THR A 49 7.94 -7.07 13.09
N VAL A 50 6.93 -6.29 12.67
CA VAL A 50 6.78 -5.87 11.28
C VAL A 50 7.76 -4.73 10.97
N ASP A 51 8.59 -4.88 9.94
CA ASP A 51 9.52 -3.84 9.48
C ASP A 51 8.79 -2.82 8.59
N LYS A 52 7.94 -2.00 9.23
CA LYS A 52 7.05 -1.08 8.52
C LYS A 52 7.87 -0.03 7.75
N TYR A 53 7.49 0.25 6.50
CA TYR A 53 8.16 1.23 5.64
C TYR A 53 9.64 0.89 5.40
N ASP A 54 9.94 -0.39 5.19
CA ASP A 54 11.27 -0.99 4.97
C ASP A 54 12.08 -0.37 3.83
N ASP A 55 11.43 0.25 2.84
CA ASP A 55 12.07 0.95 1.72
C ASP A 55 12.34 2.46 2.01
N LEU A 56 12.21 2.91 3.26
CA LEU A 56 12.45 4.30 3.65
C LEU A 56 13.19 4.41 5.00
N PRO A 57 14.38 5.04 5.04
CA PRO A 57 15.07 5.31 6.30
C PRO A 57 14.18 6.08 7.29
N LYS A 58 14.24 5.68 8.57
CA LYS A 58 13.38 6.21 9.65
C LYS A 58 13.38 7.74 9.78
N ALA A 59 14.50 8.39 9.46
CA ALA A 59 14.62 9.85 9.46
C ALA A 59 13.62 10.56 8.52
N TYR A 60 13.12 9.86 7.49
CA TYR A 60 12.20 10.42 6.50
C TYR A 60 10.75 9.97 6.68
N TRP A 61 10.44 9.16 7.69
CA TRP A 61 9.06 8.73 7.96
C TRP A 61 8.07 9.89 8.17
N PRO A 62 8.46 11.06 8.75
CA PRO A 62 7.58 12.22 8.81
C PRO A 62 7.11 12.75 7.44
N ASN A 63 7.77 12.36 6.34
CA ASN A 63 7.41 12.77 4.98
C ASN A 63 6.35 11.86 4.33
N LEU A 64 5.96 10.76 5.00
CA LEU A 64 4.94 9.85 4.48
C LEU A 64 3.56 10.51 4.53
N ASN A 65 2.82 10.41 3.44
CA ASN A 65 1.45 10.94 3.38
C ASN A 65 0.54 10.29 4.42
N GLN A 66 -0.21 11.14 5.14
CA GLN A 66 -1.21 10.77 6.15
C GLN A 66 -2.64 11.18 5.76
N ASP A 67 -2.86 11.81 4.60
CA ASP A 67 -4.21 12.10 4.11
C ASP A 67 -4.98 10.78 3.84
N PRO A 68 -6.33 10.81 3.75
CA PRO A 68 -7.10 9.64 3.35
C PRO A 68 -6.52 8.98 2.08
N PRO A 69 -6.45 7.64 2.01
CA PRO A 69 -7.09 6.66 2.90
C PRO A 69 -6.24 6.25 4.14
N PHE A 70 -5.17 6.97 4.46
CA PHE A 70 -4.23 6.62 5.53
C PHE A 70 -4.54 7.29 6.87
N ASP A 71 -5.24 8.43 6.85
CA ASP A 71 -5.85 9.26 7.91
C ASP A 71 -5.87 8.76 9.37
N GLY A 72 -4.70 8.46 9.94
CA GLY A 72 -4.53 8.06 11.34
C GLY A 72 -4.91 6.61 11.65
N LYS A 73 -5.14 5.80 10.62
CA LYS A 73 -5.42 4.35 10.69
C LYS A 73 -4.30 3.62 11.42
N LYS A 74 -4.67 2.68 12.28
CA LYS A 74 -3.75 1.89 13.11
C LYS A 74 -3.88 0.40 12.79
N PRO A 75 -2.84 -0.40 13.07
CA PRO A 75 -2.92 -1.85 12.95
C PRO A 75 -4.13 -2.41 13.70
N GLY A 76 -4.96 -3.20 13.03
CA GLY A 76 -6.20 -3.78 13.57
C GLY A 76 -7.47 -2.95 13.34
N ASP A 77 -7.36 -1.69 12.88
CA ASP A 77 -8.53 -0.91 12.46
C ASP A 77 -9.18 -1.49 11.20
N LYS A 78 -10.43 -1.09 10.93
CA LYS A 78 -11.10 -1.44 9.67
C LYS A 78 -10.37 -0.76 8.48
N PRO A 79 -10.02 -1.52 7.42
CA PRO A 79 -9.47 -0.98 6.18
C PRO A 79 -10.37 0.11 5.57
N ALA A 80 -9.78 1.02 4.81
CA ALA A 80 -10.52 2.11 4.18
C ALA A 80 -11.50 1.64 3.10
N LEU A 81 -11.20 0.50 2.47
CA LEU A 81 -12.01 -0.14 1.42
C LEU A 81 -12.20 -1.62 1.75
N THR A 82 -13.35 -2.15 1.38
CA THR A 82 -13.65 -3.58 1.38
C THR A 82 -13.09 -4.27 0.13
N ASP A 83 -12.98 -5.60 0.14
CA ASP A 83 -12.53 -6.35 -1.03
C ASP A 83 -13.39 -6.10 -2.29
N PRO A 84 -14.74 -6.07 -2.22
CA PRO A 84 -15.56 -5.69 -3.37
C PRO A 84 -15.29 -4.27 -3.88
N GLU A 85 -15.09 -3.28 -3.01
CA GLU A 85 -14.76 -1.91 -3.44
C GLU A 85 -13.38 -1.83 -4.11
N ILE A 86 -12.42 -2.65 -3.67
CA ILE A 86 -11.13 -2.80 -4.35
C ILE A 86 -11.32 -3.39 -5.75
N ASP A 87 -12.16 -4.42 -5.87
CA ASP A 87 -12.45 -5.06 -7.16
C ASP A 87 -13.16 -4.09 -8.12
N ASP A 88 -14.09 -3.28 -7.62
CA ASP A 88 -14.77 -2.24 -8.38
C ASP A 88 -13.79 -1.17 -8.89
N ILE A 89 -12.80 -0.76 -8.08
CA ILE A 89 -11.74 0.17 -8.51
C ILE A 89 -10.83 -0.46 -9.57
N VAL A 90 -10.53 -1.76 -9.47
CA VAL A 90 -9.74 -2.48 -10.46
C VAL A 90 -10.48 -2.61 -11.80
N ALA A 91 -11.82 -2.68 -11.76
CA ALA A 91 -12.66 -2.77 -12.95
C ALA A 91 -12.84 -1.42 -13.70
N PHE A 92 -12.72 -0.29 -12.99
CA PHE A 92 -12.86 1.07 -13.54
C PHE A 92 -11.65 1.50 -14.39
#